data_AF-A0A355QEI1-F1
#
_entry.id   AF-A0A355QEI1-F1
#
_cell.length_a   1.000
_cell.length_b   1.000
_cell.length_c   1.000
_cell.angle_alpha   90.00
_cell.angle_beta   90.00
_cell.angle_gamma   90.00
#
_symmetry.space_group_name_H-M   'P 1'
#
loop_
_entity.id
_entity.type
_entity.pdbx_description
1 polymer ?
#
loop_
_entity_poly.entity_id
_entity_poly.type
_entity_poly.pdbx_seq_one_letter_code
_entity_poly.pdbx_strand_id
1 'polypeptide(L)' 'FIRAETIHWDVLLEAGSYPKARELGLVRSEGKEYLPVDGDVLEFRFNV' A
#
# COMPACT_ATOMS: atom_id res chain seq x y z
N PHE A 1 0.04 -2.86 -16.85
CA PHE A 1 -1.06 -2.45 -15.96
C PHE A 1 -0.43 -2.10 -14.61
N ILE A 2 -0.66 -0.90 -14.12
CA ILE A 2 0.01 -0.38 -12.93
C ILE A 2 -0.82 -0.82 -11.72
N ARG A 3 -0.24 -1.64 -10.84
CA ARG A 3 -0.84 -2.03 -9.56
C ARG A 3 -0.29 -1.10 -8.48
N ALA A 4 -1.12 -0.65 -7.56
CA ALA A 4 -0.67 0.15 -6.41
C ALA A 4 -0.65 -0.73 -5.17
N GLU A 5 0.51 -0.89 -4.54
CA GLU A 5 0.56 -1.42 -3.18
C GLU A 5 0.11 -0.31 -2.22
N THR A 6 -0.91 -0.59 -1.40
CA THR A 6 -1.65 0.42 -0.61
C THR A 6 -1.69 0.03 0.85
N ILE A 7 -1.41 0.98 1.73
CA ILE A 7 -1.52 0.83 3.18
C ILE A 7 -1.91 2.18 3.80
N HIS A 8 -2.78 2.17 4.80
CA HIS A 8 -3.14 3.41 5.51
C HIS A 8 -2.00 3.84 6.43
N TRP A 9 -1.77 5.15 6.56
CA TRP A 9 -0.59 5.69 7.24
C TRP A 9 -0.47 5.27 8.71
N ASP A 10 -1.59 5.16 9.43
CA ASP A 10 -1.60 4.73 10.84
C ASP A 10 -1.12 3.29 10.98
N VAL A 11 -1.62 2.37 10.15
CA VAL A 11 -1.20 0.96 10.10
C VAL A 11 0.28 0.85 9.71
N LEU A 12 0.75 1.70 8.80
CA LEU A 12 2.16 1.75 8.43
C LEU A 12 3.04 2.18 9.62
N LEU A 13 2.61 3.17 10.40
CA LEU A 13 3.31 3.60 11.61
C LEU A 13 3.29 2.53 12.70
N GLU A 14 2.16 1.85 12.90
CA GLU A 14 2.03 0.73 13.85
C GLU A 14 2.92 -0.45 13.45
N ALA A 15 3.02 -0.75 12.16
CA ALA A 15 3.93 -1.78 11.63
C ALA A 15 5.41 -1.40 11.80
N GLY A 16 5.71 -0.10 11.92
CA GLY A 16 7.04 0.47 12.16
C GLY A 16 7.93 0.59 10.92
N SER A 17 7.61 -0.13 9.84
CA SER A 17 8.24 0.05 8.53
C SER A 17 7.43 -0.61 7.41
N TYR A 18 7.60 -0.13 6.18
CA TYR A 18 6.92 -0.68 5.01
C TYR A 18 7.29 -2.16 4.71
N PRO A 19 8.58 -2.58 4.74
CA PRO A 19 8.94 -3.99 4.57
C PRO A 19 8.25 -4.89 5.60
N LYS A 20 8.21 -4.46 6.87
CA LYS A 20 7.55 -5.22 7.93
C LYS A 20 6.04 -5.29 7.74
N ALA A 21 5.41 -4.18 7.34
CA ALA A 21 3.99 -4.17 7.00
C ALA A 21 3.65 -5.14 5.86
N ARG A 22 4.53 -5.24 4.86
CA ARG A 22 4.39 -6.17 3.74
C ARG A 22 4.55 -7.63 4.17
N GLU A 23 5.54 -7.95 5.00
CA GLU A 23 5.74 -9.28 5.58
C GLU A 23 4.56 -9.72 6.46
N LEU A 24 3.94 -8.77 7.17
CA LEU A 24 2.75 -8.98 7.99
C LEU A 24 1.44 -9.07 7.16
N GLY A 25 1.50 -8.87 5.83
CA GLY A 25 0.33 -8.91 4.95
C GLY A 25 -0.63 -7.73 5.11
N LEU A 26 -0.17 -6.61 5.70
CA LEU A 26 -0.96 -5.41 5.92
C LEU A 26 -1.07 -4.51 4.68
N VAL A 27 -0.17 -4.72 3.70
CA VAL A 27 -0.16 -4.00 2.44
C VAL A 27 -1.14 -4.66 1.47
N ARG A 28 -2.19 -3.91 1.10
CA ARG A 28 -3.14 -4.33 0.07
C ARG A 28 -2.56 -4.07 -1.30
N SER A 29 -3.17 -4.65 -2.31
CA SER A 29 -2.88 -4.19 -3.66
C SER A 29 -4.10 -3.93 -4.48
N GLU A 30 -4.06 -2.77 -5.09
CA GLU A 30 -5.20 -2.11 -5.64
C GLU A 30 -5.02 -1.94 -7.14
N GLY A 31 -6.10 -2.17 -7.86
CA GLY A 31 -6.17 -2.06 -9.32
C GLY A 31 -6.60 -0.67 -9.77
N LYS A 32 -6.82 -0.54 -11.08
CA LYS A 32 -7.22 0.72 -11.73
C LYS A 32 -8.51 1.35 -11.19
N GLU A 33 -9.43 0.54 -10.65
CA GLU A 33 -10.71 1.02 -10.13
C GLU A 33 -10.66 1.48 -8.67
N TYR A 34 -9.50 1.32 -8.01
CA TYR A 34 -9.34 1.80 -6.65
C TYR A 34 -9.32 3.31 -6.59
N LEU A 35 -10.09 3.87 -5.67
CA LEU A 35 -10.12 5.28 -5.35
C LEU A 35 -9.29 5.49 -4.07
N PRO A 36 -8.13 6.16 -4.14
CA PRO A 36 -7.36 6.50 -2.96
C PRO A 36 -8.20 7.25 -1.93
N VAL A 37 -8.05 6.89 -0.66
CA VAL A 37 -8.61 7.64 0.45
C VAL A 37 -7.54 8.51 1.08
N ASP A 38 -7.97 9.58 1.77
CA ASP A 38 -7.05 10.39 2.55
C ASP A 38 -6.30 9.53 3.56
N GLY A 39 -4.99 9.74 3.67
CA GLY A 39 -4.12 8.94 4.53
C GLY A 39 -3.59 7.64 3.91
N ASP A 40 -3.96 7.30 2.68
CA ASP A 40 -3.31 6.18 1.98
C ASP A 40 -1.86 6.48 1.60
N VAL A 41 -0.98 5.54 1.90
CA VAL A 41 0.38 5.46 1.38
C VAL A 41 0.38 4.47 0.21
N LEU A 42 0.79 4.96 -0.97
CA LEU A 42 0.69 4.25 -2.24
C LEU A 42 2.07 4.05 -2.89
N GLU A 43 2.41 2.80 -3.20
CA GLU A 43 3.57 2.46 -4.02
C GLU A 43 3.12 1.96 -5.40
N PHE A 44 3.30 2.78 -6.44
CA PHE A 44 2.90 2.43 -7.80
C PHE A 44 3.92 1.52 -8.49
N ARG A 45 3.50 0.33 -8.92
CA ARG A 45 4.31 -0.62 -9.70
C ARG A 45 4.02 -0.45 -11.19
N PHE A 46 4.93 0.17 -11.93
CA PHE A 46 4.74 0.49 -13.36
C PHE A 46 5.49 -0.44 -14.33
N ASN A 47 6.36 -1.30 -13.83
CA ASN A 47 7.07 -2.29 -14.63
C ASN A 47 7.37 -3.49 -13.71
N VAL A 48 6.68 -4.62 -13.91
CA VAL A 48 7.09 -5.90 -13.33
C VAL A 48 7.67 -6.75 -14.44
#